data_AF-A0A8D0C860-F1
#
_entry.id   AF-A0A8D0C860-F1
#
_cell.length_a   1.000
_cell.length_b   1.000
_cell.length_c   1.000
_cell.angle_alpha   90.00
_cell.angle_beta   90.00
_cell.angle_gamma   90.00
#
_symmetry.space_group_name_H-M   'P 1'
#
loop_
_entity.id
_entity.type
_entity.pdbx_description
1 polymer ?
#
loop_
_entity_poly.entity_id
_entity_poly.type
_entity_poly.pdbx_seq_one_letter_code
_entity_poly.pdbx_strand_id
1 'polypeptide(L)'
;MEVGTLTQPASESASPGQTVKISCSRGSGSWDSDGVNWYQQKPGQAPHGSRSGDSGSLTISNLQAEDEAEYYCAACDGTPPR
;
A
#
# COMPACT_ATOMS: atom_id res chain seq x y z
N MET A 1 15.49 3.01 -17.00
CA MET A 1 14.94 3.21 -15.64
C MET A 1 13.44 3.07 -15.75
N GLU A 2 12.88 1.89 -15.53
CA GLU A 2 11.46 1.81 -15.17
C GLU A 2 11.41 1.24 -13.76
N VAL A 3 11.27 2.13 -12.80
CA VAL A 3 10.59 1.79 -11.56
C VAL A 3 9.25 1.22 -12.03
N GLY A 4 9.03 -0.10 -11.89
CA GLY A 4 7.77 -0.70 -12.30
C GLY A 4 6.64 0.11 -11.70
N THR A 5 5.85 0.78 -12.55
CA THR A 5 4.88 1.76 -12.06
C THR A 5 3.86 1.03 -11.19
N LEU A 6 3.79 1.39 -9.91
CA LEU A 6 2.79 0.89 -8.99
C LEU A 6 1.52 1.73 -9.15
N THR A 7 0.41 1.05 -9.36
CA THR A 7 -0.92 1.64 -9.48
C THR A 7 -1.69 1.33 -8.20
N GLN A 8 -2.13 2.36 -7.50
CA GLN A 8 -3.01 2.28 -6.33
C GLN A 8 -4.18 3.26 -6.52
N PRO A 9 -5.33 3.06 -5.85
CA PRO A 9 -6.42 4.04 -5.89
C PRO A 9 -5.94 5.38 -5.34
N ALA A 10 -6.35 6.47 -5.99
CA ALA A 10 -5.99 7.83 -5.56
C ALA A 10 -6.57 8.19 -4.20
N SER A 11 -7.71 7.58 -3.84
CA SER A 11 -8.36 7.72 -2.54
C SER A 11 -9.34 6.56 -2.37
N GLU A 12 -9.46 6.05 -1.16
CA GLU A 12 -10.51 5.10 -0.75
C GLU A 12 -11.26 5.70 0.43
N SER A 13 -12.57 5.49 0.49
CA SER A 13 -13.43 6.03 1.56
C SER A 13 -14.36 4.94 2.07
N ALA A 14 -14.47 4.81 3.39
CA ALA A 14 -15.43 3.91 4.04
C ALA A 14 -15.91 4.52 5.37
N SER A 15 -17.01 3.99 5.91
CA SER A 15 -17.57 4.47 7.17
C SER A 15 -16.83 3.88 8.37
N PRO A 16 -16.80 4.58 9.53
CA PRO A 16 -16.22 4.03 10.75
C PRO A 16 -16.80 2.66 11.11
N GLY A 17 -15.94 1.73 11.53
CA GLY A 17 -16.31 0.35 11.86
C GLY A 17 -16.40 -0.61 10.65
N GLN A 18 -16.29 -0.12 9.42
CA GLN A 18 -16.24 -0.97 8.23
C GLN A 18 -14.83 -1.52 7.97
N THR A 19 -14.74 -2.50 7.08
CA THR A 19 -13.47 -3.01 6.56
C THR A 19 -13.25 -2.45 5.16
N VAL A 20 -12.12 -1.79 4.93
CA VAL A 20 -11.71 -1.28 3.61
C VAL A 20 -10.47 -2.05 3.13
N LYS A 21 -10.41 -2.31 1.83
CA LYS A 21 -9.28 -3.00 1.19
C LYS A 21 -8.66 -2.08 0.14
N ILE A 22 -7.45 -1.63 0.41
CA ILE A 22 -6.65 -0.83 -0.53
C ILE A 22 -5.82 -1.78 -1.38
N SER A 23 -5.93 -1.66 -2.69
CA SER A 23 -5.22 -2.56 -3.63
C SER A 23 -4.11 -1.80 -4.35
N CYS A 24 -2.94 -2.41 -4.42
CA CYS A 24 -1.79 -1.98 -5.21
C CYS A 24 -1.59 -3.01 -6.32
N SER A 25 -1.24 -2.56 -7.52
CA SER A 25 -1.02 -3.39 -8.70
C SER A 25 0.23 -2.91 -9.41
N ARG A 26 1.08 -3.84 -9.86
CA ARG A 26 2.23 -3.51 -10.70
C ARG A 26 1.75 -3.41 -12.15
N GLY A 27 2.08 -2.31 -12.84
CA GLY A 27 1.66 -2.08 -14.23
C GLY A 27 2.21 -3.11 -15.23
N SER A 28 3.34 -3.75 -14.93
CA SER A 28 3.98 -4.78 -15.76
C SER A 28 4.60 -5.88 -14.88
N GLY A 29 3.82 -6.92 -14.56
CA GLY A 29 4.33 -8.13 -13.90
C GLY A 29 3.40 -8.71 -12.83
N SER A 30 3.66 -9.98 -12.47
CA SER A 30 3.15 -10.58 -11.23
C SER A 30 4.04 -10.15 -10.07
N TRP A 31 3.54 -10.17 -8.83
CA TRP A 31 4.39 -10.06 -7.65
C TRP A 31 5.25 -11.33 -7.60
N ASP A 32 6.44 -11.30 -8.20
CA ASP A 32 7.34 -12.45 -8.30
C ASP A 32 7.94 -12.76 -6.92
N SER A 33 7.17 -13.36 -6.00
CA SER A 33 7.60 -13.71 -4.61
C SER A 33 8.05 -12.53 -3.73
N ASP A 34 8.28 -11.36 -4.32
CA ASP A 34 8.68 -10.11 -3.72
C ASP A 34 7.43 -9.42 -3.15
N GLY A 35 7.33 -9.40 -1.82
CA GLY A 35 6.21 -8.80 -1.11
C GLY A 35 6.06 -7.30 -1.38
N VAL A 36 4.85 -6.78 -1.12
CA VAL A 36 4.58 -5.33 -1.11
C VAL A 36 4.64 -4.80 0.32
N ASN A 37 5.26 -3.64 0.50
CA ASN A 37 5.17 -2.87 1.72
C ASN A 37 4.14 -1.76 1.57
N TRP A 38 3.27 -1.62 2.56
CA TRP A 38 2.36 -0.49 2.68
C TRP A 38 2.82 0.45 3.77
N TYR A 39 2.86 1.73 3.45
CA TYR A 39 3.21 2.82 4.34
C TYR A 39 2.00 3.71 4.59
N GLN A 40 1.76 4.03 5.86
CA GLN A 40 0.75 5.01 6.26
C GLN A 40 1.43 6.35 6.56
N GLN A 41 1.06 7.39 5.83
CA GLN A 41 1.52 8.76 6.03
C GLN A 41 0.35 9.62 6.48
N LYS A 42 0.47 10.24 7.66
CA LYS A 42 -0.51 11.22 8.13
C LYS A 42 0.09 12.63 8.05
N PRO A 43 -0.67 13.66 7.67
CA PRO A 43 -0.19 15.04 7.66
C PRO A 43 0.37 15.42 9.03
N GLY A 44 1.62 15.89 9.08
CA GLY A 44 2.27 16.35 10.31
C GLY A 44 2.73 15.26 11.29
N GLN A 45 2.66 13.97 10.93
CA GLN A 45 3.15 12.86 11.78
C GLN A 45 4.19 12.02 11.04
N ALA A 46 5.16 11.49 11.78
CA ALA A 46 6.14 10.56 11.22
C ALA A 46 5.42 9.29 10.71
N PRO A 47 5.87 8.69 9.58
CA PRO A 47 5.26 7.47 9.04
C PRO A 47 5.28 6.37 10.10
N HIS A 48 4.10 5.89 10.51
CA HIS A 48 3.94 5.11 11.74
C HIS A 48 3.72 3.60 11.52
N GLY A 49 3.70 3.12 10.28
CA GLY A 49 3.50 1.68 10.07
C GLY A 49 3.89 1.19 8.69
N SER A 50 4.62 0.07 8.68
CA SER A 50 4.83 -0.78 7.51
C SER A 50 3.98 -2.05 7.66
N ARG A 51 3.00 -2.27 6.78
CA ARG A 51 2.30 -3.55 6.68
C ARG A 51 2.78 -4.28 5.42
N SER A 52 3.46 -5.41 5.61
CA SER A 52 3.88 -6.29 4.50
C SER A 52 2.68 -7.14 4.08
N GLY A 53 2.30 -7.05 2.80
CA GLY A 53 1.25 -7.86 2.20
C GLY A 53 1.81 -8.80 1.13
N ASP A 54 1.37 -10.05 1.13
CA ASP A 54 1.76 -11.07 0.14
C ASP A 54 1.10 -10.83 -1.25
N SER A 55 -0.06 -10.16 -1.27
CA SER A 55 -0.94 -10.06 -2.46
C SER A 55 -1.22 -8.63 -2.93
N GLY A 56 -0.27 -7.70 -2.77
CA GLY A 56 -0.47 -6.33 -3.25
C GLY A 56 -1.58 -5.56 -2.52
N SER A 57 -2.16 -6.08 -1.43
CA SER A 57 -3.38 -5.52 -0.82
C SER A 57 -3.22 -5.22 0.67
N LEU A 58 -3.75 -4.09 1.12
CA LEU A 58 -3.83 -3.70 2.53
C LEU A 58 -5.29 -3.74 3.00
N THR A 59 -5.56 -4.54 4.03
CA THR A 59 -6.87 -4.59 4.67
C THR A 59 -6.83 -3.80 5.99
N ILE A 60 -7.73 -2.82 6.10
CA ILE A 60 -7.97 -2.06 7.33
C ILE A 60 -9.34 -2.50 7.85
N SER A 61 -9.36 -3.20 8.99
CA SER A 61 -10.58 -3.68 9.62
C SER A 61 -10.98 -2.76 10.77
N ASN A 62 -12.27 -2.52 10.94
CA ASN A 62 -12.79 -1.60 11.96
C ASN A 62 -12.21 -0.19 11.77
N LEU A 63 -12.43 0.38 10.59
CA LEU A 63 -11.89 1.69 10.21
C LEU A 63 -12.23 2.75 11.27
N GLN A 64 -11.24 3.49 11.73
CA GLN A 64 -11.40 4.56 12.71
C GLN A 64 -11.04 5.92 12.08
N ALA A 65 -11.47 7.02 12.70
CA ALA A 65 -11.12 8.37 12.23
C ALA A 65 -9.59 8.60 12.21
N GLU A 66 -8.85 7.90 13.07
CA GLU A 66 -7.39 7.94 13.07
C GLU A 66 -6.74 7.21 11.90
N ASP A 67 -7.44 6.32 11.20
CA ASP A 67 -6.94 5.63 10.01
C ASP A 67 -6.97 6.52 8.77
N GLU A 68 -7.59 7.71 8.86
CA GLU A 68 -7.55 8.71 7.79
C GLU A 68 -6.10 9.17 7.55
N ALA A 69 -5.53 8.68 6.46
CA ALA A 69 -4.13 8.87 6.11
C ALA A 69 -3.91 8.65 4.61
N GLU A 70 -2.79 9.15 4.11
CA GLU A 70 -2.30 8.79 2.78
C GLU A 70 -1.55 7.46 2.87
N TYR A 71 -2.01 6.45 2.12
CA TYR A 71 -1.38 5.14 2.07
C TYR A 71 -0.58 4.98 0.78
N TYR A 72 0.63 4.46 0.89
CA TYR A 72 1.55 4.26 -0.23
C TYR A 72 2.06 2.83 -0.28
N CYS A 73 2.00 2.18 -1.43
CA CYS A 73 2.63 0.88 -1.64
C CYS A 73 4.03 1.01 -2.26
N ALA A 74 4.96 0.12 -1.84
CA ALA A 74 6.25 -0.07 -2.47
C ALA A 74 6.57 -1.55 -2.63
N ALA A 75 7.05 -1.96 -3.79
CA ALA A 75 7.52 -3.33 -4.02
C ALA A 75 8.93 -3.49 -3.43
N CYS A 76 9.19 -4.61 -2.76
CA CYS A 76 10.56 -5.08 -2.49
C CYS A 76 11.15 -5.64 -3.78
N ASP A 77 11.45 -4.82 -4.78
CA ASP A 77 12.00 -5.33 -6.05
C ASP A 77 13.41 -5.89 -5.80
N GLY A 78 13.56 -7.21 -5.73
CA GLY A 78 14.83 -7.91 -5.54
C GLY A 78 15.73 -7.90 -6.78
N THR A 79 15.44 -7.08 -7.80
CA THR A 79 16.21 -7.02 -9.03
C THR A 79 17.36 -6.00 -8.92
N PRO A 80 18.64 -6.43 -8.92
CA PRO A 80 19.75 -5.48 -8.99
C PRO A 80 19.74 -4.79 -10.36
N PRO A 81 19.95 -3.46 -10.42
CA PRO A 81 20.02 -2.73 -11.68
C PRO A 81 21.21 -3.24 -12.51
N ARG A 82 20.95 -3.71 -13.74
CA ARG A 82 22.00 -3.94 -14.75
C ARG A 82 22.30 -2.65 -15.52
#